data_AF-A0A352KL01-F1
#
_entry.id   AF-A0A352KL01-F1
#
_cell.length_a   1.000
_cell.length_b   1.000
_cell.length_c   1.000
_cell.angle_alpha   90.00
_cell.angle_beta   90.00
_cell.angle_gamma   90.00
#
_symmetry.space_group_name_H-M   'P 1'
#
loop_
_entity.id
_entity.type
_entity.pdbx_description
1 polymer ?
#
loop_
_entity_poly.entity_id
_entity_poly.type
_entity_poly.pdbx_seq_one_letter_code
_entity_poly.pdbx_strand_id
1 'polypeptide(L)'
;MSVLTRLAVIGPQPPPAGGMARQTQQLVDLWRQQGYEVRFIPTNMPYRSKWLGRIKGVRALARLFPYCCALWRAAGEVQLFH
;
A
#
# COMPACT_ATOMS: atom_id res chain seq x y z
N MET A 1 17.82 11.21 20.66
CA MET A 1 16.70 10.44 20.09
C MET A 1 16.76 10.64 18.59
N SER A 2 17.19 9.64 17.82
CA SER A 2 17.08 9.70 16.36
C SER A 2 15.60 9.71 16.01
N VAL A 3 15.17 10.68 15.21
CA VAL A 3 13.79 10.70 14.70
C VAL A 3 13.67 9.49 13.78
N LEU A 4 12.79 8.54 14.09
CA LEU A 4 12.51 7.43 13.20
C LEU A 4 11.93 8.01 11.90
N THR A 5 12.61 7.74 10.78
CA THR A 5 12.14 8.16 9.45
C THR A 5 10.94 7.30 9.07
N ARG A 6 9.81 7.95 8.78
CA ARG A 6 8.55 7.29 8.39
C ARG A 6 8.43 7.25 6.88
N LEU A 7 8.33 6.05 6.31
CA LEU A 7 8.28 5.80 4.87
C LEU A 7 6.96 5.13 4.50
N ALA A 8 6.34 5.56 3.41
CA ALA A 8 5.27 4.82 2.75
C ALA A 8 5.84 4.07 1.55
N VAL A 9 5.66 2.74 1.49
CA VAL A 9 6.02 1.93 0.31
C VAL A 9 4.75 1.51 -0.42
N ILE A 10 4.67 1.81 -1.71
CA ILE A 10 3.55 1.48 -2.59
C ILE A 10 3.98 0.35 -3.53
N GLY A 11 3.26 -0.76 -3.51
CA GLY A 11 3.54 -1.85 -4.43
C GLY A 11 2.55 -3.01 -4.33
N PRO A 12 2.66 -4.03 -5.18
CA PRO A 12 1.77 -5.18 -5.13
C PRO A 12 2.07 -6.07 -3.93
N GLN A 13 1.02 -6.54 -3.25
CA GLN A 13 1.11 -7.53 -2.18
C GLN A 13 1.04 -8.96 -2.74
N PRO A 14 1.89 -9.90 -2.28
CA PRO A 14 1.71 -11.32 -2.55
C PRO A 14 0.47 -11.86 -1.83
N PRO A 15 -0.35 -12.79 -2.39
CA PRO A 15 -0.35 -13.38 -3.73
C PRO A 15 -1.26 -12.65 -4.76
N PRO A 16 -1.04 -12.79 -6.10
CA PRO A 16 -0.11 -13.70 -6.81
C PRO A 16 1.37 -13.27 -6.75
N ALA A 17 2.28 -14.25 -6.70
CA ALA A 17 3.72 -14.05 -6.53
C ALA A 17 4.42 -13.61 -7.84
N GLY A 18 4.19 -12.37 -8.26
CA GLY A 18 4.98 -11.73 -9.31
C GLY A 18 6.33 -11.23 -8.80
N GLY A 19 7.30 -11.01 -9.70
CA GLY A 19 8.63 -10.48 -9.36
C GLY A 19 8.56 -9.17 -8.58
N MET A 20 7.71 -8.24 -9.02
CA MET A 20 7.48 -6.97 -8.32
C MET A 20 6.97 -7.16 -6.89
N ALA A 21 6.04 -8.10 -6.65
CA ALA A 21 5.47 -8.31 -5.31
C ALA A 21 6.52 -8.86 -4.32
N ARG A 22 7.40 -9.75 -4.79
CA ARG A 22 8.51 -10.24 -3.96
C ARG A 22 9.54 -9.15 -3.68
N GLN A 23 9.88 -8.33 -4.68
CA GLN A 23 10.83 -7.23 -4.52
C GLN A 23 10.28 -6.16 -3.57
N THR A 24 9.00 -5.79 -3.68
CA THR A 24 8.34 -4.87 -2.75
C THR A 24 8.39 -5.41 -1.32
N GLN A 25 8.06 -6.70 -1.12
CA GLN A 25 8.15 -7.32 0.21
C GLN A 25 9.58 -7.30 0.75
N GLN A 26 10.56 -7.70 -0.06
CA GLN A 26 11.97 -7.69 0.32
C GLN A 26 12.45 -6.29 0.71
N LEU A 27 12.06 -5.26 -0.05
CA LEU A 27 12.42 -3.87 0.25
C LEU A 27 11.83 -3.41 1.59
N VAL A 28 10.55 -3.68 1.83
CA VAL A 28 9.88 -3.35 3.10
C VAL A 28 10.62 -4.01 4.27
N ASP A 29 11.00 -5.27 4.13
CA ASP A 29 11.70 -6.02 5.17
C ASP A 29 13.11 -5.46 5.42
N LEU A 30 13.86 -5.14 4.38
CA LEU A 30 15.19 -4.51 4.49
C LEU A 30 15.14 -3.16 5.21
N TRP A 31 14.18 -2.30 4.88
CA TRP A 31 14.04 -0.99 5.53
C TRP A 31 13.59 -1.09 6.98
N ARG A 32 12.69 -2.02 7.31
CA ARG A 32 12.34 -2.29 8.71
C ARG A 32 13.55 -2.76 9.51
N GLN A 33 14.38 -3.63 8.94
CA GLN A 33 15.62 -4.09 9.57
C GLN A 33 16.63 -2.95 9.79
N GLN A 34 16.63 -1.93 8.93
CA GLN A 34 17.45 -0.72 9.08
C GLN A 34 16.86 0.30 10.08
N GLY A 35 15.71 0.00 10.70
CA GLY A 35 15.08 0.85 11.72
C GLY A 35 14.13 1.92 11.18
N TYR A 36 13.74 1.85 9.90
CA TYR A 36 12.69 2.73 9.36
C TYR A 36 11.29 2.27 9.78
N GLU A 37 10.41 3.22 10.05
CA GLU A 37 8.99 2.92 10.23
C GLU A 37 8.32 2.88 8.85
N VAL A 38 8.05 1.67 8.35
CA VAL A 38 7.55 1.45 6.99
C VAL A 38 6.06 1.12 6.98
N ARG A 39 5.27 2.03 6.43
CA ARG A 39 3.85 1.84 6.11
C ARG A 39 3.71 1.28 4.69
N PHE A 40 3.26 0.04 4.57
CA PHE A 40 3.04 -0.59 3.26
C PHE A 40 1.61 -0.32 2.75
N ILE A 41 1.48 0.14 1.50
CA ILE A 41 0.21 0.44 0.84
C ILE A 41 0.08 -0.43 -0.43
N PRO A 42 -0.75 -1.48 -0.41
CA PRO A 42 -0.84 -2.41 -1.53
C PRO A 42 -1.65 -1.84 -2.71
N THR A 43 -1.13 -1.97 -3.93
CA THR A 43 -1.81 -1.51 -5.17
C THR A 43 -2.90 -2.48 -5.67
N ASN A 44 -2.85 -3.72 -5.19
CA ASN A 44 -3.69 -4.84 -5.61
C ASN A 44 -4.62 -5.34 -4.49
N MET A 45 -4.99 -4.48 -3.55
CA MET A 45 -5.86 -4.87 -2.43
C MET A 45 -7.15 -5.54 -2.94
N PRO A 46 -7.55 -6.70 -2.39
CA PRO A 46 -8.75 -7.40 -2.83
C PRO A 46 -10.00 -6.56 -2.60
N TYR A 47 -11.03 -6.79 -3.43
CA TYR A 47 -12.32 -6.13 -3.25
C TYR A 47 -12.91 -6.47 -1.89
N ARG A 48 -13.14 -5.46 -1.05
CA ARG A 48 -13.74 -5.64 0.28
C ARG A 48 -15.17 -6.19 0.23
N SER A 49 -15.90 -5.96 -0.86
CA SER A 49 -17.29 -6.42 -0.97
C SER A 49 -17.61 -7.00 -2.34
N LYS A 50 -18.04 -8.27 -2.37
CA LYS A 50 -18.41 -9.00 -3.60
C LYS A 50 -19.64 -8.38 -4.30
N TRP A 51 -20.49 -7.66 -3.55
CA TRP A 51 -21.72 -7.05 -4.07
C TRP A 51 -21.48 -5.81 -4.94
N LEU A 52 -20.39 -5.07 -4.72
CA LEU A 52 -20.04 -3.86 -5.48
C LEU A 52 -19.70 -4.15 -6.96
N GLY A 53 -19.55 -5.42 -7.33
CA GLY A 53 -19.32 -5.85 -8.71
C GLY A 53 -20.55 -5.85 -9.61
N ARG A 54 -21.78 -5.74 -9.07
CA ARG A 54 -23.03 -5.89 -9.84
C ARG A 54 -23.42 -4.65 -10.66
N ILE A 55 -22.90 -3.47 -10.34
CA ILE A 55 -23.19 -2.22 -11.04
C ILE A 55 -21.96 -1.80 -11.87
N LYS A 56 -22.15 -1.55 -13.17
CA LYS A 56 -21.08 -1.08 -14.07
C LYS A 56 -20.52 0.26 -13.55
N GLY A 57 -19.19 0.40 -13.49
CA GLY A 57 -18.51 1.63 -13.03
C GLY A 57 -18.31 1.75 -11.52
N VAL A 58 -19.24 1.26 -10.69
CA VAL A 58 -19.13 1.32 -9.20
C VAL A 58 -17.89 0.60 -8.68
N ARG A 59 -17.48 -0.48 -9.36
CA ARG A 59 -16.29 -1.26 -9.02
C ARG A 59 -14.99 -0.44 -9.07
N ALA A 60 -14.86 0.48 -10.03
CA ALA A 60 -13.67 1.33 -10.16
C ALA A 60 -13.62 2.35 -9.02
N LEU A 61 -14.75 3.01 -8.72
CA LEU A 61 -14.86 3.97 -7.62
C LEU A 61 -14.64 3.30 -6.26
N ALA A 62 -15.20 2.10 -6.06
CA ALA A 62 -15.01 1.30 -4.85
C ALA A 62 -13.56 0.87 -4.62
N ARG A 63 -12.70 0.87 -5.66
CA ARG A 63 -11.26 0.63 -5.54
C ARG A 63 -10.48 1.93 -5.36
N LEU A 64 -10.80 2.94 -6.16
CA LEU A 64 -10.06 4.19 -6.20
C LEU A 64 -10.25 5.00 -4.92
N PHE A 65 -11.49 5.13 -4.43
CA PHE A 65 -11.78 5.96 -3.28
C PHE A 65 -11.04 5.50 -2.00
N PRO A 66 -11.08 4.21 -1.60
CA PRO A 66 -10.30 3.74 -0.45
C PRO A 66 -8.80 3.88 -0.64
N TYR A 67 -8.31 3.68 -1.87
CA TYR A 67 -6.89 3.82 -2.18
C TYR A 67 -6.42 5.29 -2.04
N CYS A 68 -7.17 6.24 -2.60
CA CYS A 68 -6.90 7.67 -2.42
C CYS A 68 -6.95 8.08 -0.95
N CYS A 69 -7.92 7.58 -0.17
CA CYS A 69 -7.98 7.83 1.26
C CYS A 69 -6.76 7.28 2.01
N ALA A 70 -6.28 6.09 1.63
CA ALA A 70 -5.08 5.49 2.23
C ALA A 70 -3.82 6.32 1.93
N LEU A 71 -3.67 6.79 0.69
CA LEU A 71 -2.57 7.68 0.30
C LEU A 71 -2.66 9.03 1.01
N TRP A 72 -3.85 9.63 1.08
CA TRP A 72 -4.06 10.91 1.74
C TRP A 72 -3.71 10.86 3.23
N ARG A 73 -4.13 9.79 3.91
CA ARG A 73 -3.78 9.58 5.33
C ARG A 73 -2.27 9.36 5.50
N ALA A 74 -1.66 8.56 4.62
CA ALA A 74 -0.22 8.34 4.67
C ALA A 74 0.56 9.64 4.45
N ALA A 75 0.07 10.56 3.63
CA ALA A 75 0.74 11.83 3.34
C ALA A 75 0.86 12.75 4.58
N GLY A 76 -0.04 12.60 5.56
CA GLY A 76 0.05 13.31 6.84
C GLY A 76 0.95 12.63 7.87
N GLU A 77 1.40 11.38 7.63
CA GLU A 77 2.13 10.57 8.60
C GLU A 77 3.58 10.32 8.15
N VAL A 78 3.82 10.13 6.86
CA VAL A 78 5.13 9.75 6.30
C VAL A 78 5.89 10.95 5.75
N GLN A 79 7.22 10.83 5.72
CA GLN A 79 8.12 11.86 5.19
C GLN A 79 8.40 11.63 3.70
N LEU A 80 8.32 10.38 3.25
CA LEU A 80 8.59 9.99 1.86
C LEU A 80 7.69 8.84 1.41
N PHE A 81 7.19 8.96 0.19
CA PHE A 81 6.58 7.87 -0.55
C PHE A 81 7.60 7.24 -1.49
N HIS A 82 7.62 5.91 -1.51
CA HIS A 82 8.43 5.10 -2.41
C HIS A 82 7.54 4.15 -3.20
#